data_AF-X0XXC8-F1
#
_entry.id   AF-X0XXC8-F1
#
_cell.length_a   1.000
_cell.length_b   1.000
_cell.length_c   1.000
_cell.angle_alpha   90.00
_cell.angle_beta   90.00
_cell.angle_gamma   90.00
#
_symmetry.space_group_name_H-M   'P 1'
#
loop_
_entity.id
_entity.type
_entity.pdbx_description
1 polymer ?
#
loop_
_entity_poly.entity_id
_entity_poly.type
_entity_poly.pdbx_seq_one_letter_code
_entity_poly.pdbx_strand_id
1 'polypeptide(L)'
;WSGNLVTKEYGGSLYLGGVLTTAPLEPDPMPKENHCNKCKICTKVCTTGYFSENEQEDMQQVIIGGFKETYAKRGSFSQCGIGCAGWYGLSEDGTWSTWTPGHICLKEFSEENWHNRDFLRNLYSKIFTDNTKPENIRKFNQVIARSFGKVAALENVGLRPFTDTNPRCGNCNFICVADPKKRKDLYNMLINSGKVYIDEEGREFVKKFDKDGNEITYYPPTEKQFFTKEEFSEIDGIRKI
;
A
#
# COMPACT_ATOMS: atom_id res chain seq x y z
N TRP A 1 -5.46 -15.49 -1.35
CA TRP A 1 -4.87 -14.36 -2.12
C TRP A 1 -5.11 -13.09 -1.33
N SER A 2 -4.24 -12.08 -1.50
CA SER A 2 -3.91 -10.94 -0.62
C SER A 2 -3.80 -11.23 0.89
N GLY A 3 -4.70 -12.02 1.48
CA GLY A 3 -4.76 -12.34 2.90
C GLY A 3 -5.38 -11.23 3.74
N ASN A 4 -6.07 -10.27 3.12
CA ASN A 4 -6.79 -9.22 3.84
C ASN A 4 -8.09 -9.80 4.44
N LEU A 5 -8.45 -9.33 5.64
CA LEU A 5 -9.81 -9.49 6.14
C LEU A 5 -10.73 -8.66 5.25
N VAL A 6 -11.82 -9.25 4.76
CA VAL A 6 -12.80 -8.57 3.92
C VAL A 6 -14.14 -8.61 4.64
N THR A 7 -14.70 -7.44 4.92
CA THR A 7 -16.04 -7.29 5.48
C THR A 7 -17.05 -6.99 4.37
N LYS A 8 -18.33 -7.31 4.64
CA LYS A 8 -19.43 -7.02 3.70
C LYS A 8 -19.56 -5.53 3.40
N GLU A 9 -19.44 -4.70 4.43
CA GLU A 9 -19.72 -3.26 4.36
C GLU A 9 -18.51 -2.46 3.88
N TYR A 10 -17.33 -2.70 4.46
CA TYR A 10 -16.14 -1.85 4.24
C TYR A 10 -15.09 -2.49 3.32
N GLY A 11 -15.30 -3.73 2.87
CA GLY A 11 -14.30 -4.44 2.07
C GLY A 11 -13.06 -4.74 2.89
N GLY A 12 -11.87 -4.55 2.33
CA GLY A 12 -10.59 -4.79 2.98
C GLY A 12 -9.87 -3.53 3.48
N SER A 13 -10.37 -2.35 3.16
CA SER A 13 -9.78 -1.07 3.57
C SER A 13 -10.22 -0.69 4.99
N LEU A 14 -9.68 -1.42 5.96
CA LEU A 14 -10.01 -1.24 7.38
C LEU A 14 -8.78 -1.44 8.26
N TYR A 15 -8.76 -0.70 9.36
CA TYR A 15 -7.79 -0.88 10.44
C TYR A 15 -8.37 -1.83 11.47
N LEU A 16 -7.55 -2.78 11.92
CA LEU A 16 -7.91 -3.73 12.96
C LEU A 16 -7.22 -3.33 14.26
N GLY A 17 -7.99 -3.36 15.34
CA GLY A 17 -7.52 -3.15 16.70
C GLY A 17 -8.15 -4.19 17.62
N GLY A 18 -7.52 -4.44 18.76
CA GLY A 18 -8.03 -5.38 19.75
C GLY A 18 -7.54 -5.04 21.15
N VAL A 19 -8.30 -5.45 22.15
CA VAL A 19 -7.96 -5.32 23.58
C VAL A 19 -7.94 -6.71 24.18
N LEU A 20 -6.82 -7.07 24.81
CA LEU A 20 -6.74 -8.29 25.61
C LEU A 20 -7.35 -8.02 26.99
N THR A 21 -8.31 -8.85 27.39
CA THR A 21 -9.05 -8.69 28.64
C THR A 21 -9.36 -10.03 29.28
N THR A 22 -9.53 -10.04 30.60
CA THR A 22 -10.04 -11.17 31.38
C THR A 22 -11.54 -11.07 31.65
N ALA A 23 -12.20 -10.01 31.16
CA ALA A 23 -13.65 -9.89 31.27
C ALA A 23 -14.35 -11.10 30.62
N PRO A 24 -15.37 -11.67 31.28
CA PRO A 24 -16.08 -12.85 30.76
C PRO A 24 -17.05 -12.41 29.64
N LEU A 25 -16.55 -12.39 28.40
CA LEU A 25 -17.35 -12.06 27.21
C LEU A 25 -17.68 -13.34 26.44
N GLU A 26 -18.93 -13.46 26.00
CA GLU A 26 -19.31 -14.50 25.05
C GLU A 26 -18.70 -14.21 23.67
N PRO A 27 -18.08 -15.20 22.99
CA PRO A 27 -17.53 -15.00 21.66
C PRO A 27 -18.61 -14.68 20.63
N ASP A 28 -18.32 -13.73 19.74
CA ASP A 28 -19.17 -13.48 18.57
C ASP A 28 -19.21 -14.71 17.64
N PRO A 29 -20.35 -14.95 16.96
CA PRO A 29 -20.44 -16.03 15.99
C PRO A 29 -19.46 -15.81 14.83
N MET A 30 -18.79 -16.87 14.42
CA MET A 30 -17.91 -16.83 13.25
C MET A 30 -18.68 -16.47 11.97
N PRO A 31 -18.15 -15.57 11.13
CA PRO A 31 -18.73 -15.29 9.82
C PRO A 31 -18.84 -16.57 9.00
N LYS A 32 -20.03 -16.81 8.42
CA LYS A 32 -20.28 -18.00 7.59
C LYS A 32 -19.74 -17.87 6.17
N GLU A 33 -19.56 -16.64 5.70
CA GLU A 33 -19.18 -16.34 4.32
C GLU A 33 -17.75 -15.83 4.28
N ASN A 34 -16.95 -16.41 3.39
CA ASN A 34 -15.66 -15.85 3.01
C ASN A 34 -15.85 -15.08 1.68
N HIS A 35 -15.82 -13.75 1.74
CA HIS A 35 -16.01 -12.88 0.57
C HIS A 35 -14.89 -12.98 -0.47
N CYS A 36 -13.81 -13.61 -0.07
CA CYS A 36 -12.73 -13.98 -0.93
C CYS A 36 -13.24 -15.15 -1.84
N ASN A 37 -13.32 -14.97 -3.18
CA ASN A 37 -13.69 -15.98 -4.20
C ASN A 37 -12.57 -16.48 -5.17
N LYS A 38 -11.31 -16.41 -4.77
CA LYS A 38 -10.06 -16.74 -5.50
C LYS A 38 -9.88 -16.01 -6.84
N CYS A 39 -10.47 -14.82 -7.00
CA CYS A 39 -10.34 -14.03 -8.23
C CYS A 39 -8.92 -13.56 -8.57
N LYS A 40 -8.01 -13.48 -7.58
CA LYS A 40 -6.61 -13.05 -7.72
C LYS A 40 -6.39 -11.64 -8.32
N ILE A 41 -7.43 -10.81 -8.46
CA ILE A 41 -7.29 -9.41 -8.93
C ILE A 41 -6.29 -8.63 -8.06
N CYS A 42 -6.19 -8.93 -6.76
CA CYS A 42 -5.19 -8.32 -5.89
C CYS A 42 -3.73 -8.49 -6.37
N THR A 43 -3.40 -9.57 -7.10
CA THR A 43 -2.05 -9.82 -7.63
C THR A 43 -1.77 -8.98 -8.87
N LYS A 44 -2.82 -8.62 -9.62
CA LYS A 44 -2.76 -7.76 -10.80
C LYS A 44 -2.59 -6.29 -10.44
N VAL A 45 -3.12 -5.88 -9.28
CA VAL A 45 -2.96 -4.50 -8.78
C VAL A 45 -1.77 -4.33 -7.82
N CYS A 46 -1.06 -5.41 -7.52
CA CYS A 46 0.17 -5.36 -6.76
C CYS A 46 1.30 -4.92 -7.71
N THR A 47 1.98 -3.83 -7.39
CA THR A 47 3.16 -3.35 -8.12
C THR A 47 4.48 -3.88 -7.55
N THR A 48 4.38 -4.62 -6.42
CA THR A 48 5.54 -5.06 -5.64
C THR A 48 5.94 -6.51 -5.84
N GLY A 49 4.99 -7.36 -6.27
CA GLY A 49 5.20 -8.81 -6.37
C GLY A 49 5.10 -9.58 -5.06
N TYR A 50 4.68 -8.92 -3.97
CA TYR A 50 4.78 -9.46 -2.60
C TYR A 50 4.03 -10.77 -2.32
N PHE A 51 3.04 -11.17 -3.11
CA PHE A 51 2.36 -12.44 -2.88
C PHE A 51 2.15 -13.22 -4.17
N SER A 52 2.41 -14.52 -4.10
CA SER A 52 2.37 -15.43 -5.24
C SER A 52 0.98 -15.47 -5.87
N GLU A 53 0.95 -15.54 -7.20
CA GLU A 53 -0.30 -15.73 -7.92
C GLU A 53 -0.77 -17.19 -7.83
N ASN A 54 0.14 -18.15 -7.63
CA ASN A 54 -0.14 -19.57 -7.82
C ASN A 54 0.12 -20.43 -6.59
N GLU A 55 0.96 -19.99 -5.65
CA GLU A 55 1.30 -20.74 -4.46
C GLU A 55 0.49 -20.27 -3.25
N GLN A 56 0.07 -21.24 -2.43
CA GLN A 56 -0.51 -20.96 -1.12
C GLN A 56 0.60 -20.88 -0.09
N GLU A 57 0.37 -20.06 0.94
CA GLU A 57 1.28 -20.00 2.08
C GLU A 57 1.28 -21.33 2.83
N ASP A 58 2.47 -21.88 3.05
CA ASP A 58 2.70 -23.17 3.71
C ASP A 58 3.53 -23.04 4.99
N MET A 59 4.20 -21.90 5.22
CA MET A 59 5.02 -21.68 6.42
C MET A 59 4.20 -21.10 7.57
N GLN A 60 3.44 -20.02 7.32
CA GLN A 60 2.71 -19.32 8.38
C GLN A 60 1.21 -19.62 8.33
N GLN A 61 0.77 -20.50 9.23
CA GLN A 61 -0.64 -20.83 9.38
C GLN A 61 -1.42 -19.69 10.05
N VAL A 62 -2.63 -19.44 9.57
CA VAL A 62 -3.59 -18.52 10.17
C VAL A 62 -4.82 -19.32 10.56
N ILE A 63 -5.15 -19.31 11.85
CA ILE A 63 -6.33 -19.99 12.41
C ILE A 63 -7.20 -18.93 13.08
N ILE A 64 -8.44 -18.80 12.62
CA ILE A 64 -9.41 -17.83 13.16
C ILE A 64 -10.67 -18.60 13.55
N GLY A 65 -11.08 -18.52 14.82
CA GLY A 65 -12.24 -19.25 15.34
C GLY A 65 -12.20 -20.76 15.11
N GLY A 66 -11.00 -21.36 15.12
CA GLY A 66 -10.78 -22.79 14.86
C GLY A 66 -10.72 -23.17 13.38
N PHE A 67 -10.93 -22.23 12.45
CA PHE A 67 -10.85 -22.47 11.01
C PHE A 67 -9.47 -22.10 10.48
N LYS A 68 -8.84 -23.03 9.75
CA LYS A 68 -7.58 -22.76 9.04
C LYS A 68 -7.85 -21.97 7.77
N GLU A 69 -7.34 -20.76 7.72
CA GLU A 69 -7.43 -19.89 6.54
C GLU A 69 -6.27 -20.14 5.58
N THR A 70 -6.54 -19.97 4.28
CA THR A 70 -5.54 -20.12 3.22
C THR A 70 -5.36 -18.83 2.45
N TYR A 71 -4.11 -18.41 2.28
CA TYR A 71 -3.76 -17.19 1.55
C TYR A 71 -2.56 -17.43 0.63
N ALA A 72 -2.19 -16.41 -0.13
CA ALA A 72 -1.10 -16.52 -1.09
C ALA A 72 0.24 -16.51 -0.36
N LYS A 73 1.18 -17.36 -0.81
CA LYS A 73 2.55 -17.40 -0.31
C LYS A 73 3.17 -16.01 -0.37
N ARG A 74 3.86 -15.60 0.69
CA ARG A 74 4.52 -14.29 0.79
C ARG A 74 5.92 -14.33 0.17
N GLY A 75 6.24 -13.30 -0.60
CA GLY A 75 7.60 -12.98 -1.00
C GLY A 75 8.34 -12.19 0.10
N SER A 76 9.50 -11.65 -0.24
CA SER A 76 10.29 -10.85 0.70
C SER A 76 9.53 -9.61 1.20
N PHE A 77 9.48 -9.41 2.53
CA PHE A 77 8.86 -8.22 3.12
C PHE A 77 9.43 -6.90 2.58
N SER A 78 10.70 -6.90 2.16
CA SER A 78 11.35 -5.72 1.58
C SER A 78 10.70 -5.27 0.26
N GLN A 79 10.14 -6.18 -0.55
CA GLN A 79 9.34 -5.85 -1.74
C GLN A 79 8.17 -4.96 -1.38
N CYS A 80 7.36 -5.42 -0.40
CA CYS A 80 6.19 -4.71 0.06
C CYS A 80 6.58 -3.42 0.77
N GLY A 81 7.64 -3.46 1.57
CA GLY A 81 8.17 -2.30 2.29
C GLY A 81 8.53 -1.15 1.36
N ILE A 82 9.18 -1.41 0.23
CA ILE A 82 9.55 -0.36 -0.74
C ILE A 82 8.31 0.30 -1.36
N GLY A 83 7.30 -0.51 -1.73
CA GLY A 83 6.04 0.01 -2.27
C GLY A 83 5.21 0.77 -1.24
N CYS A 84 5.06 0.21 -0.04
CA CYS A 84 4.30 0.82 1.06
C CYS A 84 4.94 2.12 1.56
N ALA A 85 6.27 2.18 1.60
CA ALA A 85 7.02 3.39 1.94
C ALA A 85 6.84 4.50 0.90
N GLY A 86 6.53 4.15 -0.36
CA GLY A 86 6.34 5.08 -1.46
C GLY A 86 7.58 5.39 -2.27
N TRP A 87 8.60 4.53 -2.26
CA TRP A 87 9.79 4.76 -3.07
C TRP A 87 9.63 4.32 -4.52
N TYR A 88 8.99 3.17 -4.76
CA TYR A 88 8.71 2.65 -6.10
C TYR A 88 7.34 1.97 -6.13
N GLY A 89 6.67 2.02 -7.28
CA GLY A 89 5.44 1.27 -7.46
C GLY A 89 4.73 1.59 -8.75
N LEU A 90 5.38 1.31 -9.87
CA LEU A 90 4.77 1.34 -11.20
C LEU A 90 4.01 0.03 -11.49
N SER A 91 2.93 0.10 -12.27
CA SER A 91 2.27 -1.05 -12.85
C SER A 91 3.17 -1.79 -13.84
N GLU A 92 2.90 -3.07 -14.09
CA GLU A 92 3.65 -3.87 -15.08
C GLU A 92 3.53 -3.31 -16.50
N ASP A 93 2.40 -2.71 -16.86
CA ASP A 93 2.19 -2.08 -18.17
C ASP A 93 2.73 -0.64 -18.25
N GLY A 94 3.25 -0.09 -17.14
CA GLY A 94 3.81 1.26 -17.09
C GLY A 94 2.80 2.41 -17.17
N THR A 95 1.49 2.12 -17.11
CA THR A 95 0.42 3.11 -17.34
C THR A 95 -0.06 3.80 -16.07
N TRP A 96 0.09 3.17 -14.90
CA TRP A 96 -0.32 3.75 -13.62
C TRP A 96 0.66 3.40 -12.50
N SER A 97 0.57 4.10 -11.38
CA SER A 97 1.43 3.82 -10.22
C SER A 97 0.63 3.81 -8.93
N THR A 98 1.19 3.19 -7.89
CA THR A 98 0.84 3.54 -6.50
C THR A 98 1.11 5.03 -6.26
N TRP A 99 0.78 5.54 -5.08
CA TRP A 99 1.02 6.94 -4.75
C TRP A 99 2.53 7.19 -4.56
N THR A 100 3.32 7.18 -5.62
CA THR A 100 4.79 7.32 -5.59
C THR A 100 5.29 7.92 -6.91
N PRO A 101 6.24 8.86 -6.86
CA PRO A 101 6.89 9.39 -8.06
C PRO A 101 7.95 8.43 -8.64
N GLY A 102 8.24 7.31 -7.95
CA GLY A 102 9.22 6.33 -8.40
C GLY A 102 8.60 5.30 -9.35
N HIS A 103 8.85 5.47 -10.66
CA HIS A 103 8.27 4.63 -11.71
C HIS A 103 9.11 3.39 -12.02
N ILE A 104 9.29 2.52 -11.03
CA ILE A 104 9.85 1.17 -11.22
C ILE A 104 8.82 0.15 -10.78
N CYS A 105 8.57 -0.86 -11.61
CA CYS A 105 7.74 -2.00 -11.26
C CYS A 105 8.62 -3.04 -10.57
N LEU A 106 8.38 -3.32 -9.29
CA LEU A 106 9.24 -4.25 -8.54
C LEU A 106 8.98 -5.71 -8.90
N LYS A 107 7.88 -6.02 -9.63
CA LYS A 107 7.59 -7.36 -10.16
C LYS A 107 8.59 -7.81 -11.24
N GLU A 108 9.36 -6.87 -11.79
CA GLU A 108 10.44 -7.18 -12.73
C GLU A 108 11.60 -7.95 -12.06
N PHE A 109 11.68 -7.92 -10.73
CA PHE A 109 12.73 -8.58 -9.96
C PHE A 109 12.26 -9.92 -9.41
N SER A 110 13.05 -10.97 -9.61
CA SER A 110 12.74 -12.32 -9.11
C SER A 110 12.93 -12.41 -7.60
N GLU A 111 12.31 -13.40 -6.94
CA GLU A 111 12.54 -13.68 -5.51
C GLU A 111 14.03 -13.83 -5.17
N GLU A 112 14.82 -14.44 -6.07
CA GLU A 112 16.26 -14.61 -5.88
C GLU A 112 17.00 -13.25 -5.79
N ASN A 113 16.55 -12.23 -6.54
CA ASN A 113 17.09 -10.89 -6.40
C ASN A 113 16.87 -10.33 -4.99
N TRP A 114 15.71 -10.60 -4.38
CA TRP A 114 15.36 -10.12 -3.04
C TRP A 114 16.11 -10.84 -1.91
N HIS A 115 16.78 -11.96 -2.21
CA HIS A 115 17.70 -12.65 -1.31
C HIS A 115 19.18 -12.34 -1.59
N ASN A 116 19.47 -11.59 -2.66
CA ASN A 116 20.83 -11.21 -3.03
C ASN A 116 21.23 -9.85 -2.41
N ARG A 117 22.26 -9.86 -1.57
CA ARG A 117 22.72 -8.66 -0.85
C ARG A 117 23.24 -7.56 -1.77
N ASP A 118 23.97 -7.91 -2.83
CA ASP A 118 24.53 -6.93 -3.77
C ASP A 118 23.43 -6.28 -4.60
N PHE A 119 22.44 -7.08 -5.02
CA PHE A 119 21.24 -6.55 -5.67
C PHE A 119 20.51 -5.54 -4.76
N LEU A 120 20.22 -5.91 -3.51
CA LEU A 120 19.54 -5.02 -2.57
C LEU A 120 20.35 -3.75 -2.31
N ARG A 121 21.66 -3.86 -2.12
CA ARG A 121 22.56 -2.70 -1.97
C ARG A 121 22.47 -1.77 -3.17
N ASN A 122 22.51 -2.32 -4.38
CA ASN A 122 22.39 -1.54 -5.61
C ASN A 122 21.01 -0.92 -5.77
N LEU A 123 19.94 -1.63 -5.41
CA LEU A 123 18.56 -1.11 -5.42
C LEU A 123 18.41 0.07 -4.47
N TYR A 124 18.90 -0.05 -3.23
CA TYR A 124 18.86 1.05 -2.26
C TYR A 124 19.75 2.22 -2.67
N SER A 125 20.92 1.95 -3.26
CA SER A 125 21.75 3.01 -3.86
C SER A 125 20.98 3.76 -4.96
N LYS A 126 20.25 3.04 -5.82
CA LYS A 126 19.37 3.65 -6.82
C LYS A 126 18.26 4.49 -6.20
N ILE A 127 17.68 4.05 -5.07
CA ILE A 127 16.62 4.80 -4.38
C ILE A 127 17.16 6.08 -3.76
N PHE A 128 18.29 6.02 -3.05
CA PHE A 128 18.72 7.09 -2.14
C PHE A 128 19.86 7.96 -2.66
N THR A 129 20.76 7.43 -3.49
CA THR A 129 22.04 8.07 -3.83
C THR A 129 22.26 8.26 -5.34
N ASP A 130 21.32 7.82 -6.18
CA ASP A 130 21.41 8.02 -7.63
C ASP A 130 21.27 9.49 -8.02
N ASN A 131 22.39 10.09 -8.42
CA ASN A 131 22.46 11.50 -8.81
C ASN A 131 21.88 11.76 -10.20
N THR A 132 21.54 10.73 -10.98
CA THR A 132 20.83 10.89 -12.27
C THR A 132 19.35 11.20 -12.08
N LYS A 133 18.80 10.96 -10.87
CA LYS A 133 17.41 11.30 -10.55
C LYS A 133 17.22 12.80 -10.36
N PRO A 134 16.06 13.33 -10.79
CA PRO A 134 15.63 14.68 -10.43
C PRO A 134 15.75 14.98 -8.95
N GLU A 135 16.18 16.21 -8.62
CA GLU A 135 16.46 16.63 -7.24
C GLU A 135 15.23 16.52 -6.34
N ASN A 136 14.04 16.86 -6.84
CA ASN A 136 12.78 16.76 -6.13
C ASN A 136 12.45 15.31 -5.73
N ILE A 137 12.67 14.32 -6.60
CA ILE A 137 12.51 12.89 -6.28
C ILE A 137 13.55 12.45 -5.24
N ARG A 138 14.80 12.90 -5.35
CA ARG A 138 15.84 12.58 -4.36
C ARG A 138 15.49 13.14 -2.98
N LYS A 139 15.04 14.40 -2.90
CA LYS A 139 14.57 15.04 -1.65
C LYS A 139 13.40 14.26 -1.06
N PHE A 140 12.41 13.91 -1.88
CA PHE A 140 11.27 13.10 -1.48
C PHE A 140 11.69 11.76 -0.86
N ASN A 141 12.58 11.01 -1.53
CA ASN A 141 13.09 9.73 -1.01
C ASN A 141 13.85 9.88 0.31
N GLN A 142 14.63 10.97 0.46
CA GLN A 142 15.35 11.27 1.69
C GLN A 142 14.43 11.60 2.86
N VAL A 143 13.31 12.31 2.62
CA VAL A 143 12.30 12.59 3.66
C VAL A 143 11.73 11.28 4.21
N ILE A 144 11.35 10.36 3.32
CA ILE A 144 10.86 9.03 3.71
C ILE A 144 11.94 8.27 4.50
N ALA A 145 13.18 8.22 3.99
CA ALA A 145 14.28 7.52 4.65
C ALA A 145 14.58 8.06 6.06
N ARG A 146 14.62 9.40 6.21
CA ARG A 146 14.80 10.06 7.52
C ARG A 146 13.69 9.69 8.48
N SER A 147 12.45 9.64 8.00
CA SER A 147 11.33 9.27 8.83
C SER A 147 11.40 7.82 9.33
N PHE A 148 11.75 6.86 8.47
CA PHE A 148 12.02 5.50 8.93
C PHE A 148 13.20 5.44 9.90
N GLY A 149 14.25 6.24 9.69
CA GLY A 149 15.41 6.33 10.58
C GLY A 149 15.06 6.79 12.00
N LYS A 150 14.03 7.62 12.20
CA LYS A 150 13.58 8.06 13.53
C LYS A 150 13.12 6.90 14.41
N VAL A 151 12.44 5.92 13.81
CA VAL A 151 11.81 4.80 14.53
C VAL A 151 12.63 3.51 14.45
N ALA A 152 13.47 3.34 13.43
CA ALA A 152 14.22 2.11 13.19
C ALA A 152 15.16 1.69 14.34
N ALA A 153 15.59 2.64 15.18
CA ALA A 153 16.48 2.37 16.31
C ALA A 153 15.73 2.16 17.65
N LEU A 154 14.46 2.54 17.74
CA LEU A 154 13.74 2.69 19.01
C LEU A 154 12.45 1.86 19.07
N GLU A 155 11.78 1.64 17.93
CA GLU A 155 10.46 1.01 17.86
C GLU A 155 10.32 0.11 16.62
N ASN A 156 9.19 -0.58 16.53
CA ASN A 156 8.79 -1.24 15.29
C ASN A 156 8.63 -0.18 14.18
N VAL A 157 9.24 -0.39 13.00
CA VAL A 157 9.13 0.53 11.85
C VAL A 157 7.70 0.77 11.36
N GLY A 158 6.73 -0.03 11.81
CA GLY A 158 5.30 0.19 11.62
C GLY A 158 4.68 1.26 12.54
N LEU A 159 5.36 1.71 13.59
CA LEU A 159 4.90 2.71 14.57
C LEU A 159 5.42 4.11 14.24
N ARG A 160 5.36 4.49 12.95
CA ARG A 160 5.78 5.84 12.54
C ARG A 160 4.77 6.88 13.04
N PRO A 161 5.22 8.08 13.46
CA PRO A 161 4.31 9.17 13.82
C PRO A 161 3.32 9.45 12.69
N PHE A 162 2.08 9.85 13.01
CA PHE A 162 1.08 10.13 11.98
C PHE A 162 1.57 11.16 10.94
N THR A 163 2.28 12.21 11.38
CA THR A 163 2.89 13.24 10.51
C THR A 163 3.88 12.67 9.50
N ASP A 164 4.43 11.50 9.80
CA ASP A 164 5.43 10.80 9.04
C ASP A 164 4.78 9.66 8.25
N THR A 165 3.69 9.07 8.75
CA THR A 165 2.96 7.96 8.14
C THR A 165 2.02 8.45 7.06
N ASN A 166 2.41 8.25 5.80
CA ASN A 166 1.53 8.40 4.66
C ASN A 166 1.48 7.04 3.94
N PRO A 167 0.45 6.20 4.10
CA PRO A 167 0.37 4.92 3.42
C PRO A 167 0.26 5.15 1.90
N ARG A 168 1.30 4.75 1.17
CA ARG A 168 1.45 5.05 -0.27
C ARG A 168 0.95 3.94 -1.19
N CYS A 169 0.79 2.75 -0.63
CA CYS A 169 0.24 1.56 -1.26
C CYS A 169 -0.91 1.03 -0.40
N GLY A 170 -1.64 0.04 -0.92
CA GLY A 170 -2.88 -0.46 -0.32
C GLY A 170 -3.84 -1.05 -1.35
N ASN A 171 -3.47 -1.07 -2.63
CA ASN A 171 -4.32 -1.52 -3.73
C ASN A 171 -5.00 -2.88 -3.49
N CYS A 172 -4.28 -3.82 -2.84
CA CYS A 172 -4.82 -5.14 -2.55
C CYS A 172 -5.94 -5.12 -1.50
N ASN A 173 -5.94 -4.16 -0.57
CA ASN A 173 -7.00 -3.99 0.41
C ASN A 173 -8.16 -3.17 -0.17
N PHE A 174 -7.82 -2.16 -0.97
CA PHE A 174 -8.75 -1.29 -1.67
C PHE A 174 -9.65 -2.05 -2.63
N ILE A 175 -9.05 -2.97 -3.40
CA ILE A 175 -9.79 -3.77 -4.38
C ILE A 175 -10.59 -4.91 -3.75
N CYS A 176 -10.20 -5.37 -2.56
CA CYS A 176 -10.80 -6.51 -1.92
C CYS A 176 -12.13 -6.13 -1.27
N VAL A 177 -13.20 -6.09 -2.05
CA VAL A 177 -14.57 -5.86 -1.59
C VAL A 177 -15.46 -7.08 -1.81
N ALA A 178 -16.55 -7.21 -1.03
CA ALA A 178 -17.46 -8.34 -1.11
C ALA A 178 -18.19 -8.45 -2.47
N ASP A 179 -18.72 -7.34 -2.98
CA ASP A 179 -19.42 -7.29 -4.26
C ASP A 179 -18.45 -7.39 -5.46
N PRO A 180 -18.54 -8.44 -6.30
CA PRO A 180 -17.73 -8.59 -7.50
C PRO A 180 -17.89 -7.45 -8.52
N LYS A 181 -19.07 -6.83 -8.62
CA LYS A 181 -19.29 -5.70 -9.54
C LYS A 181 -18.51 -4.47 -9.07
N LYS A 182 -18.68 -4.08 -7.81
CA LYS A 182 -17.87 -3.02 -7.18
C LYS A 182 -16.37 -3.30 -7.30
N ARG A 183 -15.94 -4.56 -7.11
CA ARG A 183 -14.54 -4.96 -7.31
C ARG A 183 -14.03 -4.65 -8.72
N LYS A 184 -14.82 -4.97 -9.76
CA LYS A 184 -14.47 -4.65 -11.15
C LYS A 184 -14.39 -3.15 -11.38
N ASP A 185 -15.32 -2.38 -10.81
CA ASP A 185 -15.34 -0.93 -10.95
C ASP A 185 -14.11 -0.27 -10.31
N LEU A 186 -13.73 -0.70 -9.10
CA LEU A 186 -12.52 -0.24 -8.41
C LEU A 186 -11.24 -0.64 -9.18
N TYR A 187 -11.24 -1.80 -9.83
CA TYR A 187 -10.10 -2.27 -10.61
C TYR A 187 -9.90 -1.38 -11.83
N ASN A 188 -10.98 -1.12 -12.56
CA ASN A 188 -10.97 -0.23 -13.70
C ASN A 188 -10.57 1.19 -13.29
N MET A 189 -11.05 1.69 -12.15
CA MET A 189 -10.66 3.01 -11.65
C MET A 189 -9.17 3.09 -11.36
N LEU A 190 -8.60 2.05 -10.74
CA LEU A 190 -7.18 2.01 -10.40
C LEU A 190 -6.30 1.92 -11.64
N ILE A 191 -6.57 1.02 -12.58
CA ILE A 191 -5.69 0.86 -13.75
C ILE A 191 -5.74 2.06 -14.72
N ASN A 192 -6.78 2.89 -14.60
CA ASN A 192 -6.92 4.13 -15.38
C ASN A 192 -6.57 5.39 -14.56
N SER A 193 -5.94 5.24 -13.38
CA SER A 193 -5.63 6.37 -12.51
C SER A 193 -4.51 7.25 -13.05
N GLY A 194 -3.61 6.68 -13.85
CA GLY A 194 -2.37 7.34 -14.28
C GLY A 194 -1.26 7.23 -13.25
N LYS A 195 -0.20 8.00 -13.48
CA LYS A 195 1.05 7.95 -12.72
C LYS A 195 1.19 9.15 -11.81
N VAL A 196 1.72 8.93 -10.62
CA VAL A 196 2.04 9.99 -9.66
C VAL A 196 3.41 10.58 -9.99
N TYR A 197 3.53 11.88 -9.88
CA TYR A 197 4.74 12.66 -10.06
C TYR A 197 4.87 13.64 -8.89
N ILE A 198 6.00 14.32 -8.84
CA ILE A 198 6.28 15.38 -7.87
C ILE A 198 6.80 16.60 -8.63
N ASP A 199 6.32 17.79 -8.30
CA ASP A 199 6.77 19.05 -8.91
C ASP A 199 8.04 19.58 -8.21
N GLU A 200 8.48 20.78 -8.59
CA GLU A 200 9.71 21.39 -8.07
C GLU A 200 9.55 21.80 -6.60
N GLU A 201 8.33 22.13 -6.18
CA GLU A 201 7.94 22.48 -4.81
C GLU A 201 7.77 21.24 -3.92
N GLY A 202 7.83 20.04 -4.47
CA GLY A 202 7.67 18.79 -3.73
C GLY A 202 6.22 18.36 -3.56
N ARG A 203 5.28 18.96 -4.28
CA ARG A 203 3.86 18.59 -4.28
C ARG A 203 3.60 17.50 -5.30
N GLU A 204 2.78 16.55 -4.87
CA GLU A 204 2.41 15.39 -5.67
C GLU A 204 1.26 15.71 -6.61
N PHE A 205 1.32 15.15 -7.81
CA PHE A 205 0.25 15.25 -8.78
C PHE A 205 0.17 14.00 -9.64
N VAL A 206 -0.94 13.81 -10.31
CA VAL A 206 -1.19 12.67 -11.20
C VAL A 206 -1.19 13.14 -12.64
N LYS A 207 -0.49 12.44 -13.52
CA LYS A 207 -0.64 12.57 -14.98
C LYS A 207 -1.25 11.31 -15.55
N LYS A 208 -2.23 11.50 -16.44
CA LYS A 208 -2.83 10.44 -17.24
C LYS A 208 -3.15 10.96 -18.65
N PHE A 209 -3.40 10.05 -19.58
CA PHE A 209 -3.91 10.39 -20.90
C PHE A 209 -5.40 10.09 -20.95
N ASP A 210 -6.19 10.98 -21.57
CA ASP A 210 -7.59 10.70 -21.87
C ASP A 210 -7.74 9.79 -23.10
N LYS A 211 -8.99 9.53 -23.49
CA LYS A 211 -9.30 8.66 -24.64
C LYS A 211 -8.85 9.26 -25.98
N ASP A 212 -8.66 10.57 -26.03
CA ASP A 212 -8.26 11.31 -27.23
C ASP A 212 -6.73 11.53 -27.27
N GLY A 213 -6.01 11.03 -26.27
CA GLY A 213 -4.55 11.14 -26.14
C GLY A 213 -4.06 12.45 -25.52
N ASN A 214 -4.96 13.28 -24.97
CA ASN A 214 -4.55 14.51 -24.29
C ASN A 214 -4.03 14.19 -22.89
N GLU A 215 -2.94 14.86 -22.50
CA GLU A 215 -2.42 14.76 -21.14
C GLU A 215 -3.32 15.55 -20.16
N ILE A 216 -3.80 14.87 -19.13
CA ILE A 216 -4.51 15.45 -18.00
C ILE A 216 -3.58 15.42 -16.79
N THR A 217 -3.37 16.59 -16.20
CA THR A 217 -2.70 16.74 -14.90
C THR A 217 -3.73 17.02 -13.82
N TYR A 218 -3.68 16.29 -12.72
CA TYR A 218 -4.55 16.46 -11.56
C TYR A 218 -3.72 16.66 -10.29
N TYR A 219 -3.94 17.77 -9.61
CA TYR A 219 -3.38 18.03 -8.29
C TYR A 219 -4.41 17.65 -7.21
N PRO A 220 -4.09 16.69 -6.34
CA PRO A 220 -4.93 16.34 -5.21
C PRO A 220 -5.15 17.54 -4.29
N PRO A 221 -6.33 17.63 -3.64
CA PRO A 221 -6.56 18.66 -2.64
C PRO A 221 -5.53 18.53 -1.52
N THR A 222 -5.05 19.67 -1.03
CA THR A 222 -4.22 19.72 0.18
C THR A 222 -5.06 19.30 1.39
N GLU A 223 -4.42 18.91 2.50
CA GLU A 223 -5.11 18.54 3.75
C GLU A 223 -6.11 19.63 4.21
N LYS A 224 -5.70 20.90 4.09
CA LYS A 224 -6.54 22.09 4.38
C LYS A 224 -7.74 22.27 3.45
N GLN A 225 -7.67 21.71 2.24
CA GLN A 225 -8.76 21.73 1.27
C GLN A 225 -9.67 20.51 1.41
N PHE A 226 -9.13 19.40 1.91
CA PHE A 226 -9.86 18.16 2.08
C PHE A 226 -10.69 18.14 3.37
N PHE A 227 -10.10 18.58 4.49
CA PHE A 227 -10.83 18.72 5.75
C PHE A 227 -11.28 20.16 5.96
N THR A 228 -12.51 20.31 6.43
CA THR A 228 -13.04 21.58 6.93
C THR A 228 -12.32 21.99 8.22
N LYS A 229 -12.40 23.29 8.57
CA LYS A 229 -11.83 23.79 9.84
C LYS A 229 -12.51 23.13 11.05
N GLU A 230 -13.81 22.84 10.94
CA GLU A 230 -14.58 22.14 11.94
C GLU A 230 -14.04 20.71 12.17
N GLU A 231 -13.84 19.93 11.10
CA GLU A 231 -13.29 18.56 11.18
C GLU A 231 -11.87 18.54 11.77
N PHE A 232 -11.02 19.50 11.41
CA PHE A 232 -9.70 19.63 12.04
C PHE A 232 -9.79 19.90 13.54
N SER A 233 -10.72 20.76 13.96
CA SER A 233 -10.90 21.11 15.37
C SER A 233 -11.41 19.92 16.20
N GLU A 234 -12.25 19.08 15.62
CA GLU A 234 -12.72 17.82 16.25
C GLU A 234 -11.59 16.80 16.38
N ILE A 235 -10.78 16.59 15.32
CA ILE A 235 -9.62 15.70 15.35
C ILE A 235 -8.60 16.15 16.41
N ASP A 236 -8.28 17.45 16.45
CA ASP A 236 -7.35 18.01 17.43
C ASP A 236 -7.91 17.98 18.85
N GLY A 237 -9.24 18.03 19.02
CA GLY A 237 -9.92 17.83 20.30
C GLY A 237 -9.72 16.41 20.85
N ILE A 238 -9.80 15.39 19.99
CA ILE A 238 -9.55 13.98 20.35
C ILE A 238 -8.09 13.77 20.75
N ARG A 239 -7.14 14.45 20.10
CA ARG A 239 -5.69 14.34 20.37
C ARG A 239 -5.24 14.97 21.70
N LYS A 240 -6.08 15.79 22.33
CA LYS A 240 -5.79 16.46 23.62
C LYS A 240 -6.24 15.65 24.84
N ILE A 241 -6.85 14.48 24.62
CA ILE A 241 -7.24 13.51 25.65
C ILE A 241 -6.15 12.43 25.73
#